data_AF-A0A815LV37-F1
#
_entry.id   AF-A0A815LV37-F1
#
_cell.length_a   1.000
_cell.length_b   1.000
_cell.length_c   1.000
_cell.angle_alpha   90.00
_cell.angle_beta   90.00
_cell.angle_gamma   90.00
#
_symmetry.space_group_name_H-M   'P 1'
#
loop_
_entity.id
_entity.type
_entity.pdbx_description
1 polymer ?
#
loop_
_entity_poly.entity_id
_entity_poly.type
_entity_poly.pdbx_seq_one_letter_code
_entity_poly.pdbx_strand_id
1 'polypeptide(L)'
;MFTSSFNYSDGSALGNNIVRPIDAFNEYISQDIMKLIVNQTNVYGQQRCVEKGKNTTDWTEIDSTQIYSFMGILLIMGFHKLPRIRDYWSNDRNLFTPTVANVMTRAEFQRIFSNIHLATNTKFSSNLSTENKQHKDSVYLLMSSW
;
A
#
# COMPACT_ATOMS: atom_id res chain seq x y z
N MET A 1 -2.29 -12.82 -33.52
CA MET A 1 -1.65 -11.50 -33.44
C MET A 1 -2.78 -10.48 -33.52
N PHE A 2 -3.37 -10.10 -32.37
CA PHE A 2 -4.51 -9.18 -32.33
C PHE A 2 -4.02 -7.84 -31.81
N THR A 3 -3.87 -6.87 -32.70
CA THR A 3 -3.77 -5.45 -32.32
C THR A 3 -5.19 -4.92 -32.20
N SER A 4 -5.75 -4.97 -30.98
CA SER A 4 -6.97 -4.22 -30.68
C SER A 4 -6.55 -2.87 -30.11
N SER A 5 -6.61 -1.85 -30.96
CA SER A 5 -6.55 -0.45 -30.55
C SER A 5 -7.86 -0.11 -29.85
N PHE A 6 -7.83 -0.02 -28.52
CA PHE A 6 -8.93 0.54 -27.74
C PHE A 6 -8.97 2.05 -27.95
N ASN A 7 -9.94 2.52 -28.74
CA ASN A 7 -10.31 3.93 -28.80
C ASN A 7 -11.21 4.25 -27.60
N TYR A 8 -10.63 4.88 -26.58
CA TYR A 8 -11.36 5.35 -25.41
C TYR A 8 -11.89 6.76 -25.68
N SER A 9 -13.09 6.85 -26.26
CA SER A 9 -13.82 8.10 -26.46
C SER A 9 -14.94 8.25 -25.43
N ASP A 10 -14.56 8.38 -24.15
CA ASP A 10 -15.39 8.98 -23.12
C ASP A 10 -14.50 9.58 -22.03
N GLY A 11 -13.85 10.70 -22.38
CA GLY A 11 -12.82 11.38 -21.59
C GLY A 11 -13.25 12.75 -21.07
N SER A 12 -14.53 13.00 -20.78
CA SER A 12 -14.98 14.34 -20.38
C SER A 12 -14.75 14.68 -18.90
N ALA A 13 -14.23 13.75 -18.08
CA ALA A 13 -13.94 13.99 -16.66
C ALA A 13 -12.44 14.03 -16.32
N LEU A 14 -11.58 13.60 -17.24
CA LEU A 14 -10.14 13.53 -17.04
C LEU A 14 -9.49 14.31 -18.17
N GLY A 15 -8.73 15.36 -17.83
CA GLY A 15 -8.16 16.27 -18.81
C GLY A 15 -7.43 15.53 -19.95
N ASN A 16 -7.45 16.13 -21.14
CA ASN A 16 -7.01 15.58 -22.44
C ASN A 16 -5.51 15.14 -22.54
N ASN A 17 -4.83 14.86 -21.41
CA ASN A 17 -3.40 14.57 -21.30
C ASN A 17 -3.06 13.26 -20.56
N ILE A 18 -4.02 12.38 -20.28
CA ILE A 18 -3.70 11.04 -19.74
C ILE A 18 -3.14 10.17 -20.87
N VAL A 19 -1.82 10.24 -21.07
CA VAL A 19 -1.10 9.43 -22.06
C VAL A 19 -0.71 8.08 -21.46
N ARG A 20 -0.49 8.00 -20.14
CA ARG A 20 -0.08 6.77 -19.46
C ARG A 20 -0.91 6.53 -18.18
N PRO A 21 -1.17 5.27 -17.80
CA PRO A 21 -1.91 4.94 -16.56
C PRO A 21 -1.34 5.58 -15.28
N ILE A 22 -0.01 5.79 -15.23
CA ILE A 22 0.64 6.45 -14.10
C ILE A 22 0.24 7.92 -13.96
N ASP A 23 -0.09 8.59 -15.07
CA ASP A 23 -0.50 10.00 -15.05
C ASP A 23 -1.88 10.11 -14.37
N ALA A 24 -2.81 9.19 -14.69
CA ALA A 24 -4.10 9.08 -14.00
C ALA A 24 -3.94 8.78 -12.51
N PHE A 25 -3.03 7.88 -12.15
CA PHE A 25 -2.75 7.54 -10.75
C PHE A 25 -2.27 8.77 -9.96
N ASN A 26 -1.38 9.56 -10.54
CA ASN A 26 -0.79 10.73 -9.89
C ASN A 26 -1.77 11.89 -9.71
N GLU A 27 -2.87 11.94 -10.46
CA GLU A 27 -3.97 12.90 -10.22
C GLU A 27 -4.69 12.61 -8.90
N TYR A 28 -4.84 11.34 -8.52
CA TYR A 28 -5.47 10.95 -7.26
C TYR A 28 -4.48 10.89 -6.10
N ILE A 29 -3.28 10.36 -6.35
CA ILE A 29 -2.21 10.24 -5.37
C ILE A 29 -1.12 11.24 -5.75
N SER A 30 -1.36 12.50 -5.39
CA SER A 30 -0.41 13.58 -5.65
C SER A 30 0.90 13.36 -4.88
N GLN A 31 1.95 14.08 -5.27
CA GLN A 31 3.23 14.04 -4.57
C GLN A 31 3.11 14.43 -3.09
N ASP A 32 2.18 15.32 -2.75
CA ASP A 32 1.99 15.75 -1.35
C ASP A 32 1.26 14.69 -0.53
N ILE A 33 0.30 13.97 -1.13
CA ILE A 33 -0.31 12.78 -0.51
C ILE A 33 0.76 11.70 -0.30
N MET A 34 1.63 11.48 -1.30
CA MET A 34 2.72 10.52 -1.19
C MET A 34 3.69 10.87 -0.04
N LYS A 35 4.11 12.13 0.06
CA LYS A 35 4.94 12.63 1.18
C LYS A 35 4.22 12.44 2.52
N LEU A 36 2.93 12.73 2.58
CA LEU A 36 2.13 12.54 3.79
C LEU A 36 2.14 11.08 4.23
N ILE A 37 1.87 10.15 3.31
CA ILE A 37 1.85 8.70 3.59
C ILE A 37 3.20 8.24 4.12
N VAL A 38 4.29 8.60 3.44
CA VAL A 38 5.65 8.23 3.84
C VAL A 38 5.95 8.75 5.24
N ASN A 39 5.72 10.04 5.48
CA ASN A 39 6.04 10.68 6.76
C ASN A 39 5.22 10.09 7.90
N GLN A 40 3.90 9.96 7.74
CA GLN A 40 3.03 9.45 8.79
C GLN A 40 3.26 7.97 9.06
N THR A 41 3.56 7.18 8.03
CA THR A 41 3.90 5.75 8.21
C THR A 41 5.21 5.59 8.99
N ASN A 42 6.24 6.39 8.69
CA ASN A 42 7.51 6.35 9.41
C ASN A 42 7.36 6.78 10.88
N VAL A 43 6.65 7.87 11.14
CA VAL A 43 6.34 8.32 12.50
C VAL A 43 5.60 7.23 13.28
N TYR A 44 4.58 6.62 12.68
CA TYR A 44 3.81 5.57 13.32
C TYR A 44 4.63 4.30 13.58
N GLY A 45 5.50 3.91 12.63
CA GLY A 45 6.41 2.78 12.79
C GLY A 45 7.37 2.97 13.97
N GLN A 46 7.97 4.16 14.09
CA GLN A 46 8.82 4.53 15.23
C GLN A 46 8.05 4.52 16.55
N GLN A 47 6.84 5.07 16.58
CA GLN A 47 5.95 5.06 17.77
C GLN A 47 5.68 3.62 18.24
N ARG A 48 5.38 2.70 17.32
CA ARG A 48 5.14 1.29 17.65
C ARG A 48 6.38 0.56 18.15
N CYS A 49 7.58 0.97 17.74
CA CYS A 49 8.81 0.46 18.34
C CYS A 49 8.86 0.87 19.83
N VAL A 50 8.67 2.16 20.12
CA VAL A 50 8.68 2.68 21.49
C VAL A 50 7.62 2.01 22.37
N GLU A 51 6.38 1.85 21.87
CA GLU A 51 5.29 1.16 22.59
C GLU A 51 5.64 -0.29 22.97
N LYS A 52 6.51 -0.95 22.20
CA LYS A 52 6.99 -2.31 22.45
C LYS A 52 8.29 -2.36 23.27
N GLY A 53 8.72 -1.23 23.84
CA GLY A 53 9.97 -1.12 24.58
C GLY A 53 11.23 -1.20 23.72
N LYS A 54 11.11 -0.89 22.42
CA LYS A 54 12.21 -0.89 21.45
C LYS A 54 12.69 0.54 21.15
N ASN A 55 13.87 0.66 20.53
CA ASN A 55 14.39 1.95 20.10
C ASN A 55 13.71 2.41 18.81
N THR A 56 13.62 3.72 18.59
CA THR A 56 13.08 4.28 17.34
C THR A 56 13.93 3.87 16.13
N THR A 57 15.23 3.66 16.31
CA THR A 57 16.17 3.16 15.29
C THR A 57 15.91 1.72 14.86
N ASP A 58 15.11 0.96 15.62
CA ASP A 58 14.70 -0.39 15.23
C ASP A 58 13.64 -0.37 14.11
N TRP A 59 13.08 0.80 13.81
CA TRP A 59 12.27 1.03 12.62
C TRP A 59 13.15 1.27 11.40
N THR A 60 13.00 0.44 10.37
CA THR A 60 13.56 0.72 9.05
C THR A 60 12.70 1.76 8.35
N GLU A 61 13.27 2.92 8.02
CA GLU A 61 12.54 3.96 7.30
C GLU A 61 12.03 3.47 5.95
N ILE A 62 10.89 4.03 5.54
CA ILE A 62 10.25 3.79 4.26
C ILE A 62 10.41 5.03 3.39
N ASP A 63 10.66 4.83 2.09
CA ASP A 63 10.66 5.89 1.09
C ASP A 63 9.43 5.84 0.15
N SER A 64 9.30 6.84 -0.72
CA SER A 64 8.20 6.90 -1.68
C SER A 64 8.22 5.74 -2.68
N THR A 65 9.40 5.27 -3.09
CA THR A 65 9.57 4.14 -4.02
C THR A 65 8.94 2.88 -3.44
N GLN A 66 9.19 2.60 -2.17
CA GLN A 66 8.61 1.47 -1.46
C GLN A 66 7.08 1.60 -1.34
N ILE A 67 6.55 2.80 -1.11
CA ILE A 67 5.08 3.02 -1.10
C ILE A 67 4.48 2.83 -2.50
N TYR A 68 5.11 3.33 -3.57
CA TYR A 68 4.65 3.07 -4.95
C TYR A 68 4.66 1.58 -5.28
N SER A 69 5.74 0.87 -4.94
CA SER A 69 5.83 -0.58 -5.12
C SER A 69 4.74 -1.32 -4.35
N PHE A 70 4.51 -0.93 -3.09
CA PHE A 70 3.44 -1.48 -2.26
C PHE A 70 2.05 -1.25 -2.89
N MET A 71 1.76 -0.04 -3.35
CA MET A 71 0.48 0.28 -4.02
C MET A 71 0.32 -0.47 -5.35
N GLY A 72 1.39 -0.60 -6.14
CA GLY A 72 1.39 -1.40 -7.36
C GLY A 72 1.07 -2.87 -7.09
N ILE A 73 1.63 -3.44 -6.01
CA ILE A 73 1.30 -4.79 -5.55
C ILE A 73 -0.18 -4.88 -5.16
N LEU A 74 -0.72 -3.92 -4.41
CA LEU A 74 -2.15 -3.90 -4.06
C LEU A 74 -3.06 -3.87 -5.29
N LEU A 75 -2.70 -3.11 -6.32
CA LEU A 75 -3.44 -3.07 -7.59
C LEU A 75 -3.42 -4.45 -8.27
N ILE A 76 -2.25 -5.13 -8.30
CA ILE A 76 -2.13 -6.49 -8.83
C ILE A 76 -3.02 -7.47 -8.06
N MET A 77 -2.95 -7.44 -6.74
CA MET A 77 -3.77 -8.31 -5.87
C MET A 77 -5.27 -8.07 -6.04
N GLY A 78 -5.66 -6.86 -6.46
CA GLY A 78 -7.06 -6.51 -6.74
C GLY A 78 -7.68 -7.35 -7.86
N PHE A 79 -6.93 -7.63 -8.93
CA PHE A 79 -7.41 -8.41 -10.08
C PHE A 79 -6.87 -9.84 -10.16
N HIS A 80 -5.68 -10.10 -9.60
CA HIS A 80 -5.07 -11.43 -9.56
C HIS A 80 -5.10 -11.95 -8.12
N LYS A 81 -6.18 -12.64 -7.75
CA LYS A 81 -6.45 -13.06 -6.37
C LYS A 81 -5.96 -14.48 -6.09
N LEU A 82 -5.16 -14.62 -5.04
CA LEU A 82 -4.72 -15.92 -4.49
C LEU A 82 -5.41 -16.20 -3.15
N PRO A 83 -5.50 -17.47 -2.73
CA PRO A 83 -6.19 -17.86 -1.49
C PRO A 83 -5.59 -17.28 -0.20
N ARG A 84 -4.34 -16.80 -0.25
CA ARG A 84 -3.69 -16.09 0.86
C ARG A 84 -2.71 -15.08 0.31
N ILE A 85 -2.59 -13.92 0.98
CA ILE A 85 -1.60 -12.87 0.63
C ILE A 85 -0.16 -13.42 0.62
N ARG A 86 0.17 -14.39 1.49
CA ARG A 86 1.53 -14.95 1.51
C ARG A 86 1.87 -15.77 0.26
N ASP A 87 0.85 -16.22 -0.48
CA ASP A 87 1.01 -17.18 -1.56
C ASP A 87 1.64 -16.53 -2.80
N TYR A 88 1.56 -15.19 -2.95
CA TYR A 88 2.26 -14.45 -4.00
C TYR A 88 3.79 -14.59 -3.91
N TRP A 89 4.32 -14.89 -2.71
CA TRP A 89 5.73 -15.19 -2.44
C TRP A 89 5.96 -16.67 -2.12
N SER A 90 5.06 -17.57 -2.52
CA SER A 90 5.20 -19.01 -2.30
C SER A 90 6.35 -19.60 -3.11
N ASN A 91 6.95 -20.68 -2.63
CA ASN A 91 7.85 -21.51 -3.45
C ASN A 91 7.09 -22.48 -4.37
N ASP A 92 5.77 -22.61 -4.20
CA ASP A 92 4.91 -23.38 -5.10
C ASP A 92 4.80 -22.64 -6.44
N ARG A 93 5.21 -23.31 -7.53
CA ARG A 93 5.17 -22.75 -8.88
C ARG A 93 3.78 -22.34 -9.36
N ASN A 94 2.72 -22.92 -8.81
CA ASN A 94 1.35 -22.59 -9.17
C ASN A 94 0.84 -21.31 -8.49
N LEU A 95 1.51 -20.87 -7.41
CA LEU A 95 1.11 -19.72 -6.60
C LEU A 95 2.12 -18.57 -6.70
N PHE A 96 3.40 -18.89 -6.90
CA PHE A 96 4.47 -17.92 -7.02
C PHE A 96 4.15 -16.90 -8.11
N THR A 97 4.16 -15.61 -7.73
CA THR A 97 3.82 -14.51 -8.63
C THR A 97 5.08 -13.65 -8.82
N PRO A 98 5.90 -13.87 -9.87
CA PRO A 98 7.15 -13.14 -10.07
C PRO A 98 6.97 -11.62 -10.11
N THR A 99 5.87 -11.15 -10.70
CA THR A 99 5.52 -9.72 -10.80
C THR A 99 5.33 -9.06 -9.43
N VAL A 100 5.00 -9.83 -8.39
CA VAL A 100 4.90 -9.34 -7.00
C VAL A 100 6.20 -9.61 -6.26
N ALA A 101 6.68 -10.85 -6.31
CA ALA A 101 7.81 -11.30 -5.50
C ALA A 101 9.15 -10.64 -5.84
N ASN A 102 9.34 -10.22 -7.10
CA ASN A 102 10.57 -9.53 -7.53
C ASN A 102 10.55 -8.02 -7.23
N VAL A 103 9.38 -7.44 -6.96
CA VAL A 103 9.24 -6.00 -6.70
C VAL A 103 9.56 -5.67 -5.25
N MET A 104 9.14 -6.53 -4.32
CA MET A 104 9.30 -6.32 -2.89
C MET A 104 9.28 -7.68 -2.18
N THR A 105 10.07 -7.85 -1.13
CA THR A 105 10.01 -9.08 -0.33
C THR A 105 8.71 -9.16 0.47
N ARG A 106 8.28 -10.38 0.82
CA ARG A 106 7.11 -10.57 1.69
C ARG A 106 7.23 -9.81 3.02
N ALA A 107 8.44 -9.79 3.59
CA ALA A 107 8.71 -9.14 4.87
C ALA A 107 8.56 -7.61 4.78
N GLU A 108 9.06 -7.00 3.71
CA GLU A 108 8.87 -5.57 3.45
C GLU A 108 7.39 -5.24 3.22
N PHE A 109 6.69 -6.03 2.40
CA PHE A 109 5.26 -5.83 2.18
C PHE A 109 4.49 -5.89 3.50
N GLN A 110 4.73 -6.92 4.32
CA GLN A 110 4.10 -7.06 5.63
C GLN A 110 4.46 -5.92 6.59
N ARG A 111 5.70 -5.44 6.57
CA ARG A 111 6.13 -4.29 7.37
C ARG A 111 5.36 -3.03 6.99
N ILE A 112 5.23 -2.72 5.71
CA ILE A 112 4.47 -1.55 5.24
C ILE A 112 2.98 -1.76 5.52
N PHE A 113 2.42 -2.91 5.14
CA PHE A 113 1.01 -3.25 5.35
C PHE A 113 0.59 -3.18 6.82
N SER A 114 1.49 -3.56 7.75
CA SER A 114 1.22 -3.52 9.20
C SER A 114 1.31 -2.14 9.84
N ASN A 115 1.91 -1.16 9.15
CA ASN A 115 2.22 0.15 9.73
C ASN A 115 1.74 1.33 8.88
N ILE A 116 1.13 1.11 7.70
CA ILE A 116 0.64 2.20 6.87
C ILE A 116 -0.31 3.10 7.67
N HIS A 117 -0.09 4.41 7.57
CA HIS A 117 -0.79 5.42 8.35
C HIS A 117 -0.98 6.69 7.53
N LEU A 118 -2.22 7.20 7.53
CA LEU A 118 -2.67 8.32 6.68
C LEU A 118 -3.06 9.57 7.49
N ALA A 119 -3.00 9.50 8.82
CA ALA A 119 -3.47 10.56 9.71
C ALA A 119 -2.33 11.16 10.55
N THR A 120 -2.41 12.45 10.82
CA THR A 120 -1.45 13.15 11.67
C THR A 120 -1.74 12.85 13.15
N ASN A 121 -0.84 12.17 13.85
CA ASN A 121 -0.99 11.86 15.29
C ASN A 121 -0.63 13.04 16.22
N THR A 122 -0.79 14.29 15.77
CA THR A 122 -0.54 15.47 16.63
C THR A 122 -1.75 15.72 17.53
N LYS A 123 -1.63 15.28 18.79
CA LYS A 123 -2.60 15.34 19.91
C LYS A 123 -3.63 14.22 19.91
N PHE A 124 -3.24 13.09 20.50
CA PHE A 124 -4.16 12.08 21.01
C PHE A 124 -5.06 12.70 22.10
N SER A 125 -6.33 12.96 21.77
CA SER A 125 -7.40 12.84 22.75
C SER A 125 -7.76 11.36 22.85
N SER A 126 -7.92 10.85 24.08
CA SER A 126 -8.00 9.42 24.43
C SER A 126 -9.12 8.61 23.76
N ASN A 127 -9.97 9.23 22.94
CA ASN A 127 -11.17 8.60 22.37
C ASN A 127 -10.98 8.10 20.92
N LEU A 128 -9.91 8.49 20.20
CA LEU A 128 -9.67 8.13 18.78
C LEU A 128 -8.79 6.87 18.59
N SER A 129 -8.12 6.39 19.64
CA SER A 129 -7.27 5.20 19.61
C SER A 129 -8.09 3.92 19.34
N THR A 130 -9.31 3.87 19.85
CA THR A 130 -10.22 2.73 19.73
C THR A 130 -10.76 2.60 18.31
N GLU A 131 -11.14 3.70 17.66
CA GLU A 131 -11.65 3.70 16.28
C GLU A 131 -10.56 3.36 15.24
N ASN A 132 -9.35 3.93 15.35
CA ASN A 132 -8.27 3.63 14.41
C ASN A 132 -7.79 2.18 14.51
N LYS A 133 -7.80 1.61 15.72
CA LYS A 133 -7.53 0.18 15.93
C LYS A 133 -8.62 -0.68 15.32
N GLN A 134 -9.90 -0.33 15.53
CA GLN A 134 -11.04 -1.05 14.97
C GLN A 134 -11.13 -0.96 13.43
N HIS A 135 -10.77 0.19 12.85
CA HIS A 135 -10.70 0.35 11.40
C HIS A 135 -9.55 -0.46 10.79
N LYS A 136 -8.37 -0.47 11.42
CA LYS A 136 -7.25 -1.33 11.00
C LYS A 136 -7.62 -2.80 11.10
N ASP A 137 -8.19 -3.23 12.22
CA ASP A 137 -8.66 -4.61 12.41
C ASP A 137 -9.72 -4.98 11.36
N SER A 138 -10.62 -4.06 10.98
CA SER A 138 -11.61 -4.30 9.92
C SER A 138 -10.97 -4.43 8.54
N VAL A 139 -9.96 -3.63 8.20
CA VAL A 139 -9.19 -3.78 6.94
C VAL A 139 -8.41 -5.10 6.93
N TYR A 140 -7.78 -5.49 8.04
CA TYR A 140 -7.14 -6.81 8.15
C TYR A 140 -8.16 -7.94 8.02
N LEU A 141 -9.33 -7.83 8.64
CA LEU A 141 -10.37 -8.83 8.58
C LEU A 141 -10.93 -8.99 7.16
N LEU A 142 -11.22 -7.86 6.48
CA LEU A 142 -11.64 -7.84 5.07
C LEU A 142 -10.57 -8.39 4.13
N MET A 143 -9.28 -8.30 4.49
CA MET A 143 -8.17 -8.85 3.72
C MET A 143 -7.81 -10.30 4.09
N SER A 144 -8.13 -10.74 5.32
CA SER A 144 -7.94 -12.11 5.80
C SER A 144 -9.07 -13.06 5.39
N SER A 145 -10.19 -12.51 4.93
CA SER A 145 -11.29 -13.25 4.29
C SER A 145 -11.06 -13.51 2.80
N TRP A 146 -9.86 -13.18 2.28
CA TRP A 146 -9.37 -13.63 0.96
C TRP A 146 -8.43 -14.82 1.11
#